data_AF-A0A839I7B2-F1
#
_entry.id   AF-A0A839I7B2-F1
#
_cell.length_a   1.000
_cell.length_b   1.000
_cell.length_c   1.000
_cell.angle_alpha   90.00
_cell.angle_beta   90.00
_cell.angle_gamma   90.00
#
_symmetry.space_group_name_H-M   'P 1'
#
loop_
_entity.id
_entity.type
_entity.pdbx_description
1 polymer ?
#
loop_
_entity_poly.entity_id
_entity_poly.type
_entity_poly.pdbx_seq_one_letter_code
_entity_poly.pdbx_strand_id
1 'polypeptide(L)'
;MNKRFWLHLGTAIGLFGFFFIAAFVFHIYEVFYFFSFLAYGVLIFNLLSAIVYADQWFHYVLCSVLLIILGTFASIDVLSARDELLTNWIEAEWLGLTVKNSDDYIQVILILINIFTGSLAANTLFYGLCKKNSTVK
;
A
#
# COMPACT_ATOMS: atom_id res chain seq x y z
N MET A 1 -6.04 0.00 26.07
CA MET A 1 -5.89 0.96 24.96
C MET A 1 -4.41 1.30 24.81
N ASN A 2 -3.73 0.61 23.91
CA ASN A 2 -2.28 0.73 23.75
C ASN A 2 -1.90 2.04 23.04
N LYS A 3 -1.28 2.99 23.76
CA LYS A 3 -0.90 4.31 23.21
C LYS A 3 0.03 4.20 22.00
N ARG A 4 0.90 3.19 21.95
CA ARG A 4 1.85 3.00 20.83
C ARG A 4 1.15 2.57 19.56
N PHE A 5 0.12 1.71 19.67
CA PHE A 5 -0.71 1.34 18.51
C PHE A 5 -1.33 2.57 17.87
N TRP A 6 -2.00 3.40 18.67
CA TRP A 6 -2.67 4.61 18.18
C TRP A 6 -1.71 5.66 17.64
N LEU A 7 -0.49 5.75 18.20
CA LEU A 7 0.55 6.60 17.63
C LEU A 7 0.91 6.17 16.22
N HIS A 8 1.28 4.91 16.00
CA HIS A 8 1.65 4.40 14.68
C HIS A 8 0.50 4.48 13.68
N LEU A 9 -0.73 4.15 14.11
CA LEU A 9 -1.92 4.26 13.29
C LEU A 9 -2.20 5.72 12.89
N GLY A 10 -2.15 6.65 13.87
CA GLY A 10 -2.33 8.07 13.62
C GLY A 10 -1.26 8.65 12.72
N THR A 11 0.01 8.22 12.89
CA THR A 11 1.10 8.58 11.98
C THR A 11 0.89 8.03 10.58
N ALA A 12 0.40 6.79 10.42
CA ALA A 12 0.09 6.23 9.11
C ALA A 12 -1.02 7.04 8.41
N ILE A 13 -2.11 7.36 9.10
CA ILE A 13 -3.21 8.16 8.55
C ILE A 13 -2.72 9.59 8.21
N GLY A 14 -1.94 10.21 9.10
CA GLY A 14 -1.38 11.53 8.89
C GLY A 14 -0.40 11.57 7.72
N LEU A 15 0.48 10.58 7.59
CA LEU A 15 1.38 10.43 6.46
C LEU A 15 0.63 10.19 5.16
N PHE A 16 -0.46 9.43 5.19
CA PHE A 16 -1.28 9.21 3.99
C PHE A 16 -1.87 10.53 3.51
N GLY A 17 -2.48 11.31 4.41
CA GLY A 17 -2.99 12.65 4.09
C GLY A 17 -1.88 13.59 3.61
N PHE A 18 -0.72 13.58 4.26
CA PHE A 18 0.42 14.40 3.87
C PHE A 18 0.93 14.04 2.48
N PHE A 19 1.19 12.76 2.20
CA PHE A 19 1.65 12.32 0.88
C PHE A 19 0.62 12.59 -0.21
N PHE A 20 -0.66 12.35 0.07
CA PHE A 20 -1.74 12.64 -0.87
C PHE A 20 -1.81 14.13 -1.22
N ILE A 21 -1.80 15.02 -0.22
CA ILE A 21 -1.82 16.47 -0.43
C ILE A 21 -0.54 16.92 -1.13
N ALA A 22 0.62 16.44 -0.71
CA ALA A 22 1.90 16.82 -1.32
C ALA A 22 1.94 16.40 -2.79
N ALA A 23 1.50 15.19 -3.11
CA ALA A 23 1.49 14.69 -4.47
C ALA A 23 0.52 15.49 -5.36
N PHE A 24 -0.66 15.84 -4.81
CA PHE A 24 -1.66 16.64 -5.51
C PHE A 24 -1.23 18.11 -5.73
N VAL A 25 -0.71 18.77 -4.70
CA VAL A 25 -0.35 20.21 -4.75
C VAL A 25 0.91 20.47 -5.57
N PHE A 26 1.92 19.60 -5.42
CA PHE A 26 3.22 19.79 -6.07
C PHE A 26 3.37 19.02 -7.37
N HIS A 27 2.31 18.36 -7.86
CA HIS A 27 2.36 17.55 -9.08
C HIS A 27 3.54 16.56 -9.09
N ILE A 28 3.86 15.97 -7.93
CA ILE A 28 5.09 15.18 -7.73
C ILE A 28 5.17 14.00 -8.71
N TYR A 29 4.01 13.50 -9.14
CA TYR A 29 3.89 12.45 -10.15
C TYR A 29 4.56 12.78 -11.47
N GLU A 30 4.58 14.05 -11.88
CA GLU A 30 5.18 14.49 -13.15
C GLU A 30 6.72 14.45 -13.11
N VAL A 31 7.32 14.48 -11.91
CA VAL A 31 8.78 14.56 -11.73
C VAL A 31 9.36 13.28 -11.14
N PHE A 32 8.60 12.59 -10.28
CA PHE A 32 9.06 11.39 -9.59
C PHE A 32 7.97 10.31 -9.55
N TYR A 33 7.89 9.53 -10.63
CA TYR A 33 6.89 8.47 -10.82
C TYR A 33 6.86 7.40 -9.71
N PHE A 34 8.00 7.13 -9.06
CA PHE A 34 8.08 6.15 -7.97
C PHE A 34 7.70 6.71 -6.59
N PHE A 35 7.28 7.98 -6.51
CA PHE A 35 6.90 8.64 -5.27
C PHE A 35 5.82 7.84 -4.52
N SER A 36 4.75 7.47 -5.23
CA SER A 36 3.65 6.70 -4.64
C SER A 36 4.10 5.35 -4.13
N PHE A 37 4.95 4.64 -4.86
CA PHE A 37 5.48 3.35 -4.41
C PHE A 37 6.24 3.47 -3.08
N LEU A 38 7.09 4.49 -2.94
CA LEU A 38 7.80 4.76 -1.69
C LEU A 38 6.87 5.20 -0.57
N ALA A 39 5.92 6.10 -0.86
CA ALA A 39 4.93 6.56 0.10
C ALA A 39 4.10 5.39 0.66
N TYR A 40 3.58 4.52 -0.22
CA TYR A 40 2.85 3.31 0.20
C TYR A 40 3.74 2.34 0.99
N GLY A 41 5.01 2.17 0.60
CA GLY A 41 5.95 1.34 1.36
C GLY A 41 6.11 1.83 2.81
N VAL A 42 6.30 3.14 3.01
CA VAL A 42 6.38 3.76 4.34
C VAL A 42 5.07 3.57 5.13
N LEU A 43 3.92 3.75 4.49
CA LEU A 43 2.61 3.58 5.12
C LEU A 43 2.36 2.13 5.56
N ILE A 44 2.65 1.17 4.69
CA ILE A 44 2.56 -0.26 5.00
C ILE A 44 3.49 -0.60 6.17
N PHE A 45 4.75 -0.14 6.15
CA PHE A 45 5.69 -0.37 7.26
C PHE A 45 5.18 0.20 8.60
N ASN A 46 4.56 1.37 8.59
CA ASN A 46 4.02 1.98 9.80
C ASN A 46 2.77 1.24 10.32
N LEU A 47 1.91 0.74 9.43
CA LEU A 47 0.78 -0.13 9.80
C LEU A 47 1.26 -1.48 10.36
N LEU A 48 2.29 -2.09 9.76
CA LEU A 48 2.92 -3.30 10.30
C LEU A 48 3.54 -3.04 11.68
N SER A 49 4.16 -1.87 11.88
CA SER A 49 4.67 -1.44 13.17
C SER A 49 3.54 -1.26 14.20
N ALA A 50 2.38 -0.73 13.79
CA ALA A 50 1.21 -0.63 14.65
C ALA A 50 0.75 -2.02 15.12
N ILE A 51 0.71 -3.01 14.22
CA ILE A 51 0.27 -4.39 14.50
C ILE A 51 1.11 -5.03 15.62
N VAL A 52 2.42 -4.75 15.71
CA VAL A 52 3.28 -5.24 16.80
C VAL A 52 2.75 -4.85 18.18
N TYR A 53 2.08 -3.69 18.28
CA TYR A 53 1.52 -3.16 19.52
C TYR A 53 0.00 -3.43 19.66
N ALA A 54 -0.61 -4.18 18.76
CA ALA A 54 -2.05 -4.45 18.79
C ALA A 54 -2.42 -5.40 19.96
N ASP A 55 -3.22 -4.89 20.91
CA ASP A 55 -3.76 -5.64 22.06
C ASP A 55 -5.20 -6.18 21.83
N GLN A 56 -5.99 -5.54 20.99
CA GLN A 56 -7.41 -5.82 20.79
C GLN A 56 -7.72 -6.35 19.39
N TRP A 57 -8.76 -7.20 19.26
CA TRP A 57 -9.14 -7.81 17.97
C TRP A 57 -9.42 -6.78 16.87
N PHE A 58 -10.07 -5.67 17.25
CA PHE A 58 -10.41 -4.62 16.29
C PHE A 58 -9.18 -3.87 15.77
N HIS A 59 -8.05 -3.86 16.50
CA HIS A 59 -6.80 -3.27 16.01
C HIS A 59 -6.29 -4.01 14.77
N TYR A 60 -6.35 -5.35 14.79
CA TYR A 60 -5.99 -6.19 13.65
C TYR A 60 -6.97 -5.99 12.48
N VAL A 61 -8.28 -5.93 12.76
CA VAL A 61 -9.30 -5.64 11.74
C VAL A 61 -9.05 -4.27 11.09
N LEU A 62 -8.81 -3.24 11.89
CA LEU A 62 -8.57 -1.88 11.42
C LEU A 62 -7.32 -1.79 10.55
N CYS A 63 -6.20 -2.37 10.99
CA CYS A 63 -4.98 -2.43 10.17
C CYS A 63 -5.19 -3.21 8.87
N SER A 64 -5.97 -4.31 8.91
CA SER A 64 -6.27 -5.11 7.71
C SER A 64 -7.09 -4.29 6.69
N VAL A 65 -8.12 -3.58 7.15
CA VAL A 65 -8.93 -2.70 6.29
C VAL A 65 -8.06 -1.58 5.69
N LEU A 66 -7.20 -0.94 6.49
CA LEU A 66 -6.30 0.10 5.99
C LEU A 66 -5.30 -0.43 4.96
N LEU A 67 -4.75 -1.64 5.15
CA LEU A 67 -3.88 -2.28 4.17
C LEU A 67 -4.60 -2.54 2.84
N ILE A 68 -5.87 -2.97 2.88
CA ILE A 68 -6.70 -3.16 1.67
C ILE A 68 -6.94 -1.81 0.96
N ILE A 69 -7.28 -0.77 1.72
CA ILE A 69 -7.48 0.58 1.17
C ILE A 69 -6.19 1.08 0.50
N LEU A 70 -5.03 0.92 1.14
CA LEU A 70 -3.74 1.28 0.55
C LEU A 70 -3.45 0.51 -0.74
N GLY A 71 -3.73 -0.79 -0.80
CA GLY A 71 -3.58 -1.60 -2.01
C GLY A 71 -4.48 -1.13 -3.15
N THR A 72 -5.71 -0.70 -2.82
CA THR A 72 -6.65 -0.14 -3.80
C THR A 72 -6.15 1.20 -4.34
N PHE A 73 -5.72 2.12 -3.47
CA PHE A 73 -5.14 3.39 -3.90
C PHE A 73 -3.87 3.20 -4.73
N ALA A 74 -2.99 2.30 -4.33
CA ALA A 74 -1.80 1.97 -5.12
C ALA A 74 -2.14 1.43 -6.51
N SER A 75 -3.20 0.63 -6.63
CA SER A 75 -3.69 0.16 -7.92
C SER A 75 -4.26 1.28 -8.78
N ILE A 76 -5.00 2.22 -8.17
CA ILE A 76 -5.53 3.41 -8.85
C ILE A 76 -4.38 4.28 -9.36
N ASP A 77 -3.38 4.57 -8.53
CA ASP A 77 -2.22 5.38 -8.91
C ASP A 77 -1.48 4.77 -10.11
N VAL A 78 -1.27 3.44 -10.11
CA VAL A 78 -0.64 2.74 -11.25
C VAL A 78 -1.50 2.82 -12.52
N LEU A 79 -2.82 2.68 -12.40
CA LEU A 79 -3.74 2.81 -13.53
C LEU A 79 -3.78 4.24 -14.08
N SER A 80 -3.77 5.24 -13.21
CA SER A 80 -3.76 6.65 -13.60
C SER A 80 -2.46 7.08 -14.27
N ALA A 81 -1.34 6.53 -13.83
CA ALA A 81 -0.02 6.79 -14.42
C ALA A 81 0.32 5.87 -15.60
N ARG A 82 -0.62 5.03 -16.07
CA ARG A 82 -0.37 4.01 -17.11
C ARG A 82 0.28 4.62 -18.35
N ASP A 83 -0.33 5.62 -18.97
CA ASP A 83 0.12 6.14 -20.26
C ASP A 83 1.52 6.79 -20.16
N GLU A 84 1.84 7.45 -19.05
CA GLU A 84 3.17 8.01 -18.79
C GLU A 84 4.21 6.93 -18.49
N LEU A 85 3.88 5.94 -17.65
CA LEU A 85 4.76 4.81 -17.36
C LEU A 85 5.10 4.02 -18.62
N LEU A 86 4.10 3.80 -19.48
CA LEU A 86 4.26 3.15 -20.78
C LEU A 86 5.24 3.91 -21.67
N THR A 87 5.04 5.21 -21.82
CA THR A 87 5.88 6.06 -22.67
C THR A 87 7.33 6.05 -22.18
N ASN A 88 7.53 6.24 -20.88
CA ASN A 88 8.87 6.25 -20.27
C ASN A 88 9.59 4.89 -20.35
N TRP A 89 8.87 3.78 -20.19
CA TRP A 89 9.48 2.44 -20.24
C TRP A 89 9.86 2.01 -21.64
N ILE A 90 9.07 2.41 -22.64
CA ILE A 90 9.39 2.20 -24.06
C ILE A 90 10.61 3.03 -24.46
N GLU A 91 10.66 4.30 -24.05
CA GLU A 91 11.81 5.18 -24.32
C GLU A 91 13.10 4.71 -23.64
N ALA A 92 12.99 4.10 -22.44
CA ALA A 92 14.13 3.56 -21.72
C ALA A 92 14.62 2.19 -22.23
N GLU A 93 14.00 1.61 -23.27
CA GLU A 93 14.21 0.23 -23.76
C GLU A 93 14.20 -0.81 -22.62
N TRP A 94 13.47 -0.51 -21.54
CA TRP A 94 13.54 -1.31 -20.34
C TRP A 94 12.90 -2.67 -20.62
N LEU A 95 13.63 -3.77 -20.37
CA LEU A 95 13.16 -5.15 -20.54
C LEU A 95 12.68 -5.53 -21.97
N GLY A 96 13.04 -4.79 -23.01
CA GLY A 96 12.56 -5.06 -24.38
C GLY A 96 11.05 -4.80 -24.54
N LEU A 97 10.51 -3.87 -23.75
CA LEU A 97 9.12 -3.46 -23.80
C LEU A 97 8.77 -2.83 -25.15
N THR A 98 7.61 -3.22 -25.67
CA THR A 98 7.00 -2.64 -26.87
C THR A 98 5.59 -2.19 -26.50
N VAL A 99 5.03 -1.23 -27.25
CA VAL A 99 3.63 -0.77 -27.06
C VAL A 99 2.63 -1.94 -26.99
N LYS A 100 2.95 -3.08 -27.62
CA LYS A 100 2.08 -4.25 -27.71
C LYS A 100 2.05 -5.12 -26.44
N ASN A 101 3.12 -5.17 -25.64
CA ASN A 101 3.20 -6.04 -24.45
C ASN A 101 3.12 -5.26 -23.14
N SER A 102 3.23 -3.94 -23.18
CA SER A 102 3.38 -3.09 -22.02
C SER A 102 2.12 -2.99 -21.15
N ASP A 103 0.93 -3.14 -21.75
CA ASP A 103 -0.33 -3.28 -21.03
C ASP A 103 -0.40 -4.55 -20.16
N ASP A 104 0.10 -5.67 -20.69
CA ASP A 104 0.15 -6.94 -19.97
C ASP A 104 1.04 -6.80 -18.72
N TYR A 105 2.15 -6.06 -18.82
CA TYR A 105 3.04 -5.79 -17.69
C TYR A 105 2.37 -4.92 -16.61
N ILE A 106 1.63 -3.88 -16.99
CA ILE A 106 0.87 -3.08 -16.02
C ILE A 106 -0.18 -3.95 -15.33
N GLN A 107 -0.88 -4.81 -16.07
CA GLN A 107 -1.83 -5.75 -15.48
C GLN A 107 -1.15 -6.71 -14.49
N VAL A 108 0.02 -7.25 -14.82
CA VAL A 108 0.82 -8.08 -13.91
C VAL A 108 1.20 -7.31 -12.65
N ILE A 109 1.65 -6.05 -12.77
CA ILE A 109 2.00 -5.21 -11.62
C ILE A 109 0.79 -4.98 -10.71
N LEU A 110 -0.38 -4.67 -11.29
CA LEU A 110 -1.62 -4.51 -10.53
C LEU A 110 -2.01 -5.79 -9.80
N ILE A 111 -1.86 -6.96 -10.44
CA ILE A 111 -2.10 -8.26 -9.80
C ILE A 111 -1.14 -8.46 -8.63
N LEU A 112 0.15 -8.18 -8.81
CA LEU A 112 1.17 -8.33 -7.77
C LEU A 112 0.90 -7.41 -6.57
N ILE A 113 0.55 -6.14 -6.80
CA ILE A 113 0.20 -5.18 -5.75
C ILE A 113 -0.99 -5.67 -4.93
N ASN A 114 -2.04 -6.14 -5.61
CA ASN A 114 -3.25 -6.62 -4.95
C ASN A 114 -3.03 -7.94 -4.20
N ILE A 115 -2.25 -8.88 -4.75
CA ILE A 115 -1.87 -10.11 -4.05
C ILE A 115 -1.05 -9.78 -2.79
N PHE A 116 -0.06 -8.89 -2.91
CA PHE A 116 0.81 -8.52 -1.80
C PHE A 116 0.02 -7.86 -0.65
N THR A 117 -0.73 -6.81 -0.96
CA THR A 117 -1.51 -6.06 0.04
C THR A 117 -2.66 -6.89 0.60
N GLY A 118 -3.35 -7.67 -0.23
CA GLY A 118 -4.39 -8.60 0.19
C GLY A 118 -3.86 -9.69 1.11
N SER A 119 -2.71 -10.28 0.78
CA SER A 119 -2.04 -11.28 1.63
C SER A 119 -1.61 -10.68 2.98
N LEU A 120 -1.04 -9.48 3.00
CA LEU A 120 -0.69 -8.79 4.24
C LEU A 120 -1.91 -8.53 5.13
N ALA A 121 -3.01 -8.05 4.54
CA ALA A 121 -4.25 -7.80 5.25
C ALA A 121 -4.85 -9.11 5.81
N ALA A 122 -4.93 -10.16 5.00
CA ALA A 122 -5.45 -11.46 5.42
C ALA A 122 -4.62 -12.06 6.57
N ASN A 123 -3.29 -12.05 6.46
CA ASN A 123 -2.41 -12.55 7.51
C ASN A 123 -2.54 -11.76 8.81
N THR A 124 -2.67 -10.44 8.73
CA THR A 124 -2.92 -9.58 9.90
C THR A 124 -4.23 -9.97 10.58
N LEU A 125 -5.29 -10.15 9.80
CA LEU A 125 -6.61 -10.53 10.30
C LEU A 125 -6.60 -11.92 10.93
N PHE A 126 -6.04 -12.92 10.24
CA PHE A 126 -5.94 -14.29 10.75
C PHE A 126 -5.13 -14.34 12.04
N TYR A 127 -3.99 -13.64 12.10
CA TYR A 127 -3.20 -13.57 13.32
C TYR A 127 -4.00 -12.97 14.48
N GLY A 128 -4.74 -11.89 14.25
CA GLY A 128 -5.61 -11.27 15.27
C GLY A 128 -6.72 -12.20 15.77
N LEU A 129 -7.36 -12.94 14.86
CA LEU A 129 -8.42 -13.90 15.18
C LEU A 129 -7.87 -15.12 15.96
N CYS A 130 -6.74 -15.68 15.50
CA CYS A 130 -6.10 -16.84 16.13
C CYS A 130 -5.51 -16.52 17.51
N LYS A 131 -4.88 -15.35 17.67
CA LYS A 131 -4.31 -14.91 18.96
C LYS A 131 -5.38 -14.84 20.06
N LYS A 132 -6.60 -14.43 19.72
CA LYS A 132 -7.72 -14.44 20.68
C LYS A 132 -8.10 -15.86 21.08
N ASN A 133 -8.22 -16.79 20.13
CA ASN A 133 -8.54 -18.20 20.42
C ASN A 133 -7.52 -18.85 21.37
N SER A 134 -6.25 -18.45 21.32
CA SER A 134 -5.23 -18.94 22.26
C SER A 134 -5.30 -18.31 23.66
N THR A 135 -5.96 -17.16 23.83
CA THR A 135 -6.11 -16.45 25.12
C THR A 135 -7.45 -16.68 25.80
N VAL A 136 -8.42 -17.31 25.12
CA VAL A 136 -9.63 -17.84 25.76
C VAL A 136 -9.25 -19.17 26.41
N LYS A 137 -8.80 -19.10 27.67
CA LYS A 137 -8.83 -20.23 28.61
C LYS A 137 -10.08 -20.12 29.46
#